data_AF-A0A9D8BR41-F1
#
_entry.id   AF-A0A9D8BR41-F1
#
_cell.length_a   1.000
_cell.length_b   1.000
_cell.length_c   1.000
_cell.angle_alpha   90.00
_cell.angle_beta   90.00
_cell.angle_gamma   90.00
#
_symmetry.space_group_name_H-M   'P 1'
#
loop_
_entity.id
_entity.type
_entity.pdbx_description
1 polymer ?
#
loop_
_entity_poly.entity_id
_entity_poly.type
_entity_poly.pdbx_seq_one_letter_code
_entity_poly.pdbx_strand_id
1 'polypeptide(L)'
;MKCDRELLVAYVLDDLNDQERQKVEAHLQTCPTCADHVAELRAALKVAATLPEPESRPISMNRLRRAIAAREVADERPTRPKARVVAVWRWAIAAAAAAVLAVACFHYGVALRVGSFEVALGGEVAGHGPTLDENAVRNVVGEEMVARITPVLATLAQAIEERDARQQEELVALHHAVALQRDEDMSEVTRNIGLIASTVSERLGAQ
;
A
#
# COMPACT_ATOMS: atom_id res chain seq x y z
N MET A 1 26.20 0.15 12.33
CA MET A 1 24.82 0.07 11.77
C MET A 1 24.42 1.47 11.32
N LYS A 2 23.68 1.63 10.22
CA LYS A 2 23.14 2.95 9.83
C LYS A 2 21.93 3.25 10.73
N CYS A 3 21.66 4.52 11.07
CA CYS A 3 20.43 4.89 11.78
C CYS A 3 19.25 4.69 10.82
N ASP A 4 18.65 3.50 10.89
CA ASP A 4 17.46 3.14 10.13
C ASP A 4 16.23 3.43 10.98
N ARG A 5 15.36 4.31 10.48
CA ARG A 5 14.18 4.77 11.18
C ARG A 5 13.15 3.66 11.34
N GLU A 6 13.04 2.75 10.36
CA GLU A 6 12.05 1.66 10.41
C GLU A 6 12.38 0.68 11.53
N LEU A 7 13.65 0.33 11.69
CA LEU A 7 14.12 -0.52 12.79
C LEU A 7 13.91 0.12 14.18
N LEU A 8 14.06 1.44 14.30
CA LEU A 8 13.79 2.14 15.57
C LEU A 8 12.30 2.12 15.93
N VAL A 9 11.41 2.27 14.94
CA VAL A 9 9.95 2.16 15.15
C VAL A 9 9.57 0.74 15.54
N ALA A 10 10.06 -0.27 14.81
CA ALA A 10 9.82 -1.67 15.13
C ALA A 10 10.34 -2.04 16.53
N TYR A 11 11.50 -1.52 16.94
CA TYR A 11 12.03 -1.69 18.29
C TYR A 11 11.11 -1.11 19.37
N VAL A 12 10.52 0.07 19.12
CA VAL A 12 9.61 0.72 20.07
C VAL A 12 8.26 -0.01 20.17
N LEU A 13 7.81 -0.64 19.07
CA LEU A 13 6.58 -1.43 18.99
C LEU A 13 6.76 -2.91 19.42
N ASP A 14 7.97 -3.29 19.84
CA ASP A 14 8.32 -4.67 20.23
C ASP A 14 8.22 -5.70 19.08
N ASP A 15 8.32 -5.24 17.83
CA ASP A 15 8.13 -6.04 16.60
C ASP A 15 9.45 -6.48 15.95
N LEU A 16 10.51 -6.66 16.75
CA LEU A 16 11.82 -7.12 16.30
C LEU A 16 12.15 -8.50 16.83
N ASN A 17 12.86 -9.30 16.03
CA ASN A 17 13.46 -10.53 16.52
C ASN A 17 14.65 -10.24 17.47
N ASP A 18 15.05 -11.24 18.25
CA ASP A 18 16.10 -11.08 19.28
C ASP A 18 17.44 -10.58 18.71
N GLN A 19 17.79 -11.02 17.50
CA GLN A 19 19.05 -10.63 16.86
C GLN A 19 19.04 -9.16 16.41
N GLU A 20 17.91 -8.68 15.88
CA GLU A 20 17.70 -7.29 15.49
C GLU A 20 17.63 -6.37 16.71
N ARG A 21 16.94 -6.81 17.77
CA ARG A 21 16.86 -6.08 19.03
C ARG A 21 18.24 -5.81 19.61
N GLN A 22 19.10 -6.83 19.71
CA GLN A 22 20.46 -6.67 20.23
C GLN A 22 21.29 -5.68 19.40
N LYS A 23 21.12 -5.69 18.07
CA LYS A 23 21.81 -4.74 17.18
C LYS A 23 21.34 -3.30 17.42
N VAL A 24 20.04 -3.10 17.61
CA VAL A 24 19.46 -1.78 17.92
C VAL A 24 19.94 -1.31 19.29
N GLU A 25 19.89 -2.16 20.32
CA GLU A 25 20.34 -1.82 21.68
C GLU A 25 21.82 -1.42 21.72
N ALA A 26 22.69 -2.19 21.06
CA ALA A 26 24.10 -1.83 20.92
C ALA A 26 24.28 -0.48 20.20
N HIS A 27 23.44 -0.20 19.20
CA HIS A 27 23.49 1.06 18.49
C HIS A 27 23.03 2.25 19.35
N LEU A 28 21.98 2.10 20.15
CA LEU A 28 21.47 3.14 21.06
C LEU A 28 22.49 3.55 22.13
N GLN A 29 23.39 2.63 22.53
CA GLN A 29 24.49 2.96 23.45
C GLN A 29 25.54 3.88 22.81
N THR A 30 25.63 3.90 21.47
CA THR A 30 26.66 4.63 20.73
C THR A 30 26.15 5.87 20.01
N CYS A 31 24.82 5.99 19.81
CA CYS A 31 24.21 7.08 19.07
C CYS A 31 23.14 7.79 19.91
N PRO A 32 23.47 8.95 20.52
CA PRO A 32 22.53 9.69 21.38
C PRO A 32 21.31 10.19 20.60
N THR A 33 21.47 10.64 19.36
CA THR A 33 20.36 11.09 18.51
C THR A 33 19.30 10.00 18.30
N CYS A 34 19.75 8.77 18.05
CA CYS A 34 18.85 7.64 17.82
C CYS A 34 18.22 7.16 19.16
N ALA A 35 18.86 7.42 20.32
CA ALA A 35 18.26 7.26 21.65
C ALA A 35 17.18 8.30 21.96
N ASP A 36 17.40 9.56 21.60
CA ASP A 36 16.42 10.65 21.78
C ASP A 36 15.16 10.38 20.95
N HIS A 37 15.31 9.95 19.69
CA HIS A 37 14.17 9.56 18.85
C HIS A 37 13.35 8.40 19.44
N VAL A 38 14.01 7.40 20.04
CA VAL A 38 13.31 6.31 20.72
C VAL A 38 12.54 6.84 21.94
N ALA A 39 13.09 7.81 22.67
CA ALA A 39 12.40 8.43 23.80
C ALA A 39 11.16 9.22 23.35
N GLU A 40 11.27 10.00 22.26
CA GLU A 40 10.15 10.71 21.64
C GLU A 40 9.04 9.77 21.19
N LEU A 41 9.38 8.69 20.48
CA LEU A 41 8.42 7.69 20.02
C LEU A 41 7.69 7.01 21.20
N ARG A 42 8.43 6.67 22.27
CA ARG A 42 7.82 6.09 23.48
C ARG A 42 6.92 7.08 24.20
N ALA A 43 7.25 8.37 24.21
CA ALA A 43 6.39 9.40 24.78
C ALA A 43 5.08 9.52 23.98
N ALA A 44 5.16 9.49 22.64
CA ALA A 44 3.98 9.49 21.77
C ALA A 44 3.07 8.27 22.02
N LEU A 45 3.65 7.07 22.16
CA LEU A 45 2.89 5.86 22.49
C LEU A 45 2.21 5.94 23.86
N LYS A 46 2.86 6.54 24.87
CA LYS A 46 2.23 6.76 26.18
C LYS A 46 1.01 7.66 26.08
N VAL A 47 1.08 8.74 25.29
CA VAL A 47 -0.07 9.59 25.03
C VAL A 47 -1.15 8.80 24.30
N ALA A 48 -0.78 8.05 23.26
CA ALA A 48 -1.71 7.21 22.50
C ALA A 48 -2.48 6.22 23.41
N ALA A 49 -1.79 5.61 24.38
CA ALA A 49 -2.40 4.68 25.34
C ALA A 49 -3.37 5.34 26.34
N THR A 50 -3.38 6.66 26.46
CA THR A 50 -4.34 7.39 27.30
C THR A 50 -5.63 7.76 26.58
N LEU A 51 -5.69 7.60 25.25
CA LEU A 51 -6.93 7.86 24.52
C LEU A 51 -8.00 6.83 24.90
N PRO A 52 -9.27 7.25 24.98
CA PRO A 52 -10.37 6.34 25.24
C PRO A 52 -10.42 5.27 24.15
N GLU A 53 -10.47 4.01 24.58
CA GLU A 53 -10.70 2.87 23.69
C GLU A 53 -11.99 3.15 22.90
N PRO A 54 -11.98 3.12 21.56
CA PRO A 54 -13.20 3.31 20.79
C PRO A 54 -14.20 2.23 21.20
N GLU A 55 -15.45 2.62 21.46
CA GLU A 55 -16.53 1.67 21.72
C GLU A 55 -16.61 0.68 20.55
N SER A 56 -16.07 -0.51 20.78
CA SER A 56 -16.20 -1.60 19.84
C SER A 56 -17.66 -2.04 19.85
N ARG A 57 -18.45 -1.50 18.91
CA ARG A 57 -19.75 -2.10 18.60
C ARG A 57 -19.49 -3.58 18.33
N PRO A 58 -20.21 -4.52 18.96
CA PRO A 58 -19.94 -5.94 18.76
C PRO A 58 -20.19 -6.29 17.30
N ILE A 59 -19.11 -6.27 16.51
CA ILE A 59 -19.12 -6.77 15.15
C ILE A 59 -19.31 -8.27 15.31
N SER A 60 -20.47 -8.76 14.89
CA SER A 60 -20.71 -10.20 14.79
C SER A 60 -19.51 -10.82 14.08
N MET A 61 -18.78 -11.72 14.75
CA MET A 61 -17.63 -12.40 14.16
C MET A 61 -18.00 -13.11 12.85
N ASN A 62 -19.26 -13.47 12.67
CA ASN A 62 -19.80 -14.01 11.43
C ASN A 62 -19.92 -12.96 10.31
N ARG A 63 -20.18 -11.68 10.62
CA ARG A 63 -20.07 -10.59 9.63
C ARG A 63 -18.62 -10.30 9.29
N LEU A 64 -17.72 -10.29 10.26
CA LEU A 64 -16.29 -10.06 10.02
C LEU A 64 -15.67 -11.16 9.13
N ARG A 65 -15.90 -12.42 9.48
CA ARG A 65 -15.45 -13.57 8.67
C ARG A 65 -16.00 -13.53 7.24
N ARG A 66 -17.27 -13.17 7.06
CA ARG A 66 -17.85 -13.01 5.72
C ARG A 66 -17.24 -11.85 4.94
N ALA A 67 -16.93 -10.73 5.60
CA ALA A 67 -16.28 -9.60 4.96
C ALA A 67 -14.83 -9.91 4.53
N ILE A 68 -14.10 -10.67 5.34
CA ILE A 68 -12.75 -11.14 5.00
C ILE A 68 -12.80 -12.13 3.83
N ALA A 69 -13.66 -13.16 3.91
CA ALA A 69 -13.83 -14.14 2.84
C ALA A 69 -14.28 -13.50 1.52
N ALA A 70 -15.16 -12.49 1.58
CA ALA A 70 -15.59 -11.76 0.39
C ALA A 70 -14.45 -10.92 -0.24
N ARG A 71 -13.47 -10.46 0.55
CA ARG A 71 -12.27 -9.77 0.05
C ARG A 71 -11.28 -10.75 -0.56
N GLU A 72 -11.04 -11.90 0.07
CA GLU A 72 -10.18 -12.95 -0.49
C GLU A 72 -10.71 -13.45 -1.84
N VAL A 73 -12.01 -13.69 -1.95
CA VAL A 73 -12.66 -14.09 -3.22
C VAL A 73 -12.66 -12.95 -4.26
N ALA A 74 -12.69 -11.68 -3.82
CA ALA A 74 -12.60 -10.53 -4.73
C ALA A 74 -11.17 -10.30 -5.24
N ASP A 75 -10.14 -10.69 -4.47
CA ASP A 75 -8.74 -10.72 -4.90
C ASP A 75 -8.46 -11.94 -5.81
N GLU A 76 -9.21 -13.03 -5.65
CA GLU A 76 -9.28 -14.16 -6.58
C GLU A 76 -10.13 -13.86 -7.84
N ARG A 77 -10.07 -12.63 -8.38
CA ARG A 77 -10.54 -12.43 -9.77
C ARG A 77 -9.78 -13.42 -10.66
N PRO A 78 -10.47 -14.18 -11.54
CA PRO A 78 -9.82 -15.14 -12.39
C PRO A 78 -8.79 -14.40 -13.23
N THR A 79 -7.51 -14.62 -12.95
CA THR A 79 -6.44 -14.17 -13.82
C THR A 79 -6.71 -14.84 -15.16
N ARG A 80 -7.15 -14.06 -16.16
CA ARG A 80 -7.32 -14.54 -17.54
C ARG A 80 -6.09 -15.37 -17.89
N PRO A 81 -6.25 -16.56 -18.49
CA PRO A 81 -5.16 -17.52 -18.58
C PRO A 81 -4.03 -16.96 -19.46
N LYS A 82 -3.01 -16.38 -18.81
CA LYS A 82 -1.75 -15.93 -19.43
C LYS A 82 -0.99 -17.10 -20.07
N ALA A 83 -1.40 -18.34 -19.80
CA ALA A 83 -0.82 -19.56 -20.34
C ALA A 83 -0.82 -19.63 -21.88
N ARG A 84 -1.85 -19.10 -22.57
CA ARG A 84 -1.85 -19.09 -24.06
C ARG A 84 -0.83 -18.13 -24.65
N VAL A 85 -0.64 -16.96 -24.05
CA VAL A 85 0.27 -15.93 -24.57
C VAL A 85 1.73 -16.37 -24.36
N VAL A 86 2.04 -16.97 -23.22
CA VAL A 86 3.38 -17.51 -22.91
C VAL A 86 3.71 -18.71 -23.79
N ALA A 87 2.72 -19.58 -24.08
CA ALA A 87 2.93 -20.71 -24.99
C ALA A 87 3.26 -20.23 -26.41
N VAL A 88 2.50 -19.28 -26.96
CA VAL A 88 2.75 -18.72 -28.31
C VAL A 88 4.12 -18.05 -28.38
N TRP A 89 4.54 -17.32 -27.34
CA TRP A 89 5.86 -16.71 -27.27
C TRP A 89 7.01 -17.73 -27.18
N ARG A 90 6.81 -18.85 -26.46
CA ARG A 90 7.81 -19.93 -26.40
C ARG A 90 8.02 -20.59 -27.76
N TRP A 91 6.95 -20.78 -28.55
CA TRP A 91 7.05 -21.29 -29.92
C TRP A 91 7.67 -20.27 -30.87
N ALA A 92 7.39 -18.97 -30.71
CA ALA A 92 8.02 -17.92 -31.49
C ALA A 92 9.54 -17.83 -31.25
N ILE A 93 9.98 -17.95 -30.00
CA ILE A 93 11.41 -17.97 -29.65
C ILE A 93 12.10 -19.23 -30.18
N ALA A 94 11.44 -20.40 -30.08
CA ALA A 94 11.97 -21.65 -30.64
C ALA A 94 12.11 -21.59 -32.17
N ALA A 95 11.14 -21.00 -32.87
CA ALA A 95 11.18 -20.81 -34.32
C ALA A 95 12.30 -19.84 -34.74
N ALA A 96 12.49 -18.75 -33.99
CA ALA A 96 13.58 -17.82 -34.22
C ALA A 96 14.97 -18.47 -34.01
N ALA A 97 15.14 -19.28 -32.95
CA ALA A 97 16.38 -20.01 -32.72
C ALA A 97 16.69 -21.03 -33.82
N ALA A 98 15.67 -21.75 -34.31
CA ALA A 98 15.81 -22.69 -35.43
C ALA A 98 16.18 -21.98 -36.74
N ALA A 99 15.61 -20.81 -37.01
CA ALA A 99 15.94 -20.01 -38.19
C ALA A 99 17.40 -19.50 -38.15
N VAL A 100 17.87 -19.04 -36.99
CA VAL A 100 19.28 -18.63 -36.81
C VAL A 100 20.23 -19.81 -37.00
N LEU A 101 19.90 -20.99 -36.46
CA LEU A 101 20.69 -22.21 -36.67
C LEU A 101 20.70 -22.64 -38.14
N ALA A 102 19.57 -22.57 -38.83
CA ALA A 102 19.49 -22.91 -40.26
C ALA A 102 20.32 -21.95 -41.13
N VAL A 103 20.23 -20.64 -40.84
CA VAL A 103 21.06 -19.63 -41.53
C VAL A 103 22.54 -19.83 -41.21
N ALA A 104 22.90 -20.14 -39.96
CA ALA A 104 24.27 -20.45 -39.59
C ALA A 104 24.79 -21.72 -40.32
N CYS A 105 24.01 -22.80 -40.34
CA CYS A 105 24.37 -24.03 -41.06
C CYS A 105 24.47 -23.82 -42.58
N PHE A 106 23.66 -22.92 -43.15
CA PHE A 106 23.66 -22.61 -44.57
C PHE A 106 24.82 -21.68 -44.95
N HIS A 107 25.16 -20.72 -44.09
CA HIS A 107 26.19 -19.72 -44.34
C HIS A 107 27.60 -20.24 -44.04
N TYR A 108 27.74 -21.10 -43.02
CA TYR A 108 28.94 -21.83 -42.70
C TYR A 108 28.82 -23.24 -43.27
N GLY A 109 29.03 -23.38 -44.58
CA GLY A 109 28.99 -24.66 -45.28
C GLY A 109 29.63 -25.77 -44.46
N VAL A 110 28.78 -26.65 -43.92
CA VAL A 110 29.13 -27.71 -42.98
C VAL A 110 29.92 -28.78 -43.72
N ALA A 111 31.23 -28.54 -43.89
CA ALA A 111 32.20 -29.57 -44.22
C ALA A 111 32.40 -30.42 -42.96
N LEU A 112 31.55 -31.43 -42.76
CA LEU A 112 31.78 -32.47 -41.77
C LEU A 112 32.98 -33.32 -42.21
N ARG A 113 34.18 -32.88 -41.86
CA ARG A 113 35.31 -33.79 -41.67
C ARG A 113 35.14 -34.45 -40.31
N VAL A 114 34.75 -35.72 -40.33
CA VAL A 114 34.77 -36.62 -39.18
C VAL A 114 36.21 -36.74 -38.68
N GLY A 115 36.47 -36.24 -37.48
CA GLY A 115 37.78 -36.38 -36.83
C GLY A 115 37.88 -35.58 -35.54
N SER A 116 37.78 -36.30 -34.41
CA SER A 116 37.97 -35.89 -33.01
C SER A 116 37.00 -34.86 -32.43
N PHE A 117 36.22 -35.34 -31.46
CA PHE A 117 35.45 -34.51 -30.53
C PHE A 117 36.31 -34.34 -29.28
N GLU A 118 36.82 -33.14 -29.04
CA GLU A 118 37.41 -32.76 -27.76
C GLU A 118 36.54 -31.62 -27.19
N VAL A 119 35.75 -31.94 -26.17
CA VAL A 119 34.95 -30.94 -25.44
C VAL A 119 35.79 -30.39 -24.32
N ALA A 120 36.43 -29.25 -24.56
CA ALA A 120 37.02 -28.44 -23.50
C ALA A 120 35.94 -27.50 -22.93
N LEU A 121 35.33 -27.87 -21.80
CA LEU A 121 34.62 -26.93 -20.94
C LEU A 121 35.66 -26.31 -20.00
N GLY A 122 36.23 -25.18 -20.41
CA GLY A 122 37.26 -24.50 -19.62
C GLY A 122 37.97 -23.42 -20.43
N GLY A 123 37.23 -22.39 -20.84
CA GLY A 123 37.82 -21.16 -21.37
C GLY A 123 37.33 -19.98 -20.53
N GLU A 124 38.22 -19.37 -19.75
CA GLU A 124 38.04 -18.02 -19.24
C GLU A 124 37.59 -17.12 -20.40
N VAL A 125 36.39 -16.56 -20.30
CA VAL A 125 35.93 -15.52 -21.23
C VAL A 125 36.65 -14.23 -20.86
N ALA A 126 37.91 -14.12 -21.27
CA ALA A 126 38.57 -12.84 -21.46
C ALA A 126 37.99 -12.19 -22.72
N GLY A 127 36.76 -11.70 -22.60
CA GLY A 127 36.03 -11.00 -23.65
C GLY A 127 35.25 -9.87 -23.01
N HIS A 128 35.78 -8.66 -23.16
CA HIS A 128 35.12 -7.41 -22.77
C HIS A 128 33.77 -7.31 -23.50
N GLY A 129 32.71 -7.80 -22.85
CA GLY A 129 31.34 -7.51 -23.27
C GLY A 129 31.13 -5.98 -23.23
N PRO A 130 30.20 -5.43 -24.03
CA PRO A 130 29.92 -4.00 -23.97
C PRO A 130 29.58 -3.66 -22.51
N THR A 131 30.40 -2.81 -21.88
CA THR A 131 30.13 -2.31 -20.54
C THR A 131 28.85 -1.49 -20.63
N LEU A 132 27.72 -2.09 -20.29
CA LEU A 132 26.48 -1.36 -20.09
C LEU A 132 26.76 -0.39 -18.94
N ASP A 133 26.82 0.90 -19.25
CA ASP A 133 26.89 1.93 -18.23
C ASP A 133 25.57 1.88 -17.46
N GLU A 134 25.64 1.27 -16.28
CA GLU A 134 24.51 1.08 -15.37
C GLU A 134 23.85 2.42 -15.02
N ASN A 135 24.62 3.51 -15.04
CA ASN A 135 24.09 4.86 -14.81
C ASN A 135 23.31 5.37 -16.02
N ALA A 136 23.78 5.11 -17.25
CA ALA A 136 23.04 5.45 -18.46
C ALA A 136 21.72 4.68 -18.55
N VAL A 137 21.71 3.38 -18.23
CA VAL A 137 20.49 2.57 -18.20
C VAL A 137 19.52 3.07 -17.12
N ARG A 138 20.01 3.39 -15.92
CA ARG A 138 19.20 3.92 -14.81
C ARG A 138 18.60 5.29 -15.14
N ASN A 139 19.33 6.16 -15.83
CA ASN A 139 18.86 7.48 -16.23
C ASN A 139 17.78 7.39 -17.32
N VAL A 140 17.99 6.56 -18.35
CA VAL A 140 17.00 6.37 -19.43
C VAL A 140 15.72 5.70 -18.90
N VAL A 141 15.86 4.67 -18.06
CA VAL A 141 14.71 4.00 -17.42
C VAL A 141 14.01 4.96 -16.45
N GLY A 142 14.75 5.78 -15.71
CA GLY A 142 14.20 6.78 -14.81
C GLY A 142 13.36 7.82 -15.56
N GLU A 143 13.89 8.36 -16.65
CA GLU A 143 13.22 9.41 -17.43
C GLU A 143 11.96 8.88 -18.14
N GLU A 144 12.04 7.71 -18.77
CA GLU A 144 10.88 7.10 -19.45
C GLU A 144 9.82 6.61 -18.44
N MET A 145 10.24 6.07 -17.29
CA MET A 145 9.31 5.62 -16.25
C MET A 145 8.62 6.80 -15.58
N VAL A 146 9.34 7.89 -15.28
CA VAL A 146 8.75 9.13 -14.74
C VAL A 146 7.75 9.73 -15.74
N ALA A 147 8.08 9.76 -17.04
CA ALA A 147 7.16 10.25 -18.08
C ALA A 147 5.85 9.45 -18.13
N ARG A 148 5.89 8.14 -17.86
CA ARG A 148 4.69 7.27 -17.83
C ARG A 148 3.91 7.36 -16.52
N ILE A 149 4.59 7.52 -15.38
CA ILE A 149 3.96 7.52 -14.05
C ILE A 149 3.33 8.89 -13.73
N THR A 150 3.97 9.98 -14.14
CA THR A 150 3.50 11.36 -13.87
C THR A 150 2.02 11.61 -14.24
N PRO A 151 1.52 11.24 -15.44
CA PRO A 151 0.11 11.44 -15.76
C PRO A 151 -0.84 10.59 -14.91
N VAL A 152 -0.42 9.38 -14.50
CA VAL A 152 -1.21 8.53 -13.61
C VAL A 152 -1.31 9.14 -12.22
N LEU A 153 -0.22 9.69 -11.70
CA LEU A 153 -0.23 10.39 -10.42
C LEU A 153 -1.08 11.66 -10.48
N ALA A 154 -1.02 12.42 -11.59
CA ALA A 154 -1.83 13.62 -11.78
C ALA A 154 -3.34 13.29 -11.80
N THR A 155 -3.74 12.22 -12.51
CA THR A 155 -5.14 11.78 -12.53
C THR A 155 -5.63 11.29 -11.18
N LEU A 156 -4.80 10.58 -10.41
CA LEU A 156 -5.12 10.19 -9.03
C LEU A 156 -5.27 11.41 -8.12
N ALA A 157 -4.37 12.39 -8.21
CA ALA A 157 -4.45 13.62 -7.44
C ALA A 157 -5.76 14.39 -7.72
N GLN A 158 -6.12 14.53 -9.00
CA GLN A 158 -7.39 15.17 -9.40
C GLN A 158 -8.61 14.42 -8.86
N ALA A 159 -8.62 13.08 -8.93
CA ALA A 159 -9.73 12.28 -8.43
C ALA A 159 -9.89 12.37 -6.90
N ILE A 160 -8.78 12.51 -6.16
CA ILE A 160 -8.80 12.73 -4.72
C ILE A 160 -9.39 14.10 -4.42
N GLU A 161 -8.94 15.16 -5.10
CA GLU A 161 -9.42 16.52 -4.90
C GLU A 161 -10.92 16.67 -5.20
N GLU A 162 -11.43 16.06 -6.26
CA GLU A 162 -12.87 16.01 -6.57
C GLU A 162 -13.68 15.25 -5.51
N ARG A 163 -13.09 14.24 -4.87
CA ARG A 163 -13.77 13.46 -3.83
C ARG A 163 -13.84 14.27 -2.54
N ASP A 164 -12.75 14.92 -2.16
CA ASP A 164 -12.67 15.74 -0.96
C ASP A 164 -13.64 16.92 -1.03
N ALA A 165 -13.74 17.59 -2.18
CA ALA A 165 -14.71 18.66 -2.40
C ALA A 165 -16.16 18.17 -2.18
N ARG A 166 -16.53 17.02 -2.76
CA ARG A 166 -17.86 16.42 -2.58
C ARG A 166 -18.13 16.03 -1.13
N GLN A 167 -17.15 15.44 -0.44
CA GLN A 167 -17.30 15.07 0.96
C GLN A 167 -17.48 16.29 1.87
N GLN A 168 -16.80 17.40 1.57
CA GLN A 168 -16.92 18.61 2.34
C GLN A 168 -18.30 19.26 2.18
N GLU A 169 -18.85 19.28 0.97
CA GLU A 169 -20.22 19.75 0.72
C GLU A 169 -21.25 18.88 1.47
N GLU A 170 -21.11 17.56 1.43
CA GLU A 170 -22.02 16.63 2.11
C GLU A 170 -21.96 16.79 3.63
N LEU A 171 -20.76 16.99 4.21
CA LEU A 171 -20.59 17.24 5.64
C LEU A 171 -21.25 18.56 6.08
N VAL A 172 -21.10 19.62 5.28
CA VAL A 172 -21.75 20.91 5.55
C VAL A 172 -23.27 20.78 5.48
N ALA A 173 -23.79 20.08 4.48
CA ALA A 173 -25.22 19.81 4.34
C ALA A 173 -25.78 19.00 5.52
N LEU A 174 -25.06 17.96 5.94
CA LEU A 174 -25.43 17.14 7.10
C LEU A 174 -25.44 17.96 8.38
N HIS A 175 -24.41 18.77 8.62
CA HIS A 175 -24.34 19.62 9.80
C HIS A 175 -25.49 20.64 9.85
N HIS A 176 -25.83 21.22 8.69
CA HIS A 176 -26.98 22.11 8.58
C HIS A 176 -28.31 21.39 8.86
N ALA A 177 -28.52 20.20 8.32
CA ALA A 177 -29.71 19.41 8.58
C ALA A 177 -29.85 19.04 10.07
N VAL A 178 -28.74 18.67 10.73
CA VAL A 178 -28.72 18.38 12.18
C VAL A 178 -29.05 19.63 12.99
N ALA A 179 -28.56 20.80 12.60
CA ALA A 179 -28.88 22.06 13.28
C ALA A 179 -30.38 22.39 13.19
N LEU A 180 -30.98 22.23 12.01
CA LEU A 180 -32.42 22.44 11.82
C LEU A 180 -33.26 21.47 12.66
N GLN A 181 -32.88 20.18 12.66
CA GLN A 181 -33.56 19.16 13.47
C GLN A 181 -33.52 19.52 14.96
N ARG A 182 -32.34 19.96 15.45
CA ARG A 182 -32.18 20.37 16.83
C ARG A 182 -33.07 21.56 17.20
N ASP A 183 -33.20 22.54 16.32
CA ASP A 183 -34.06 23.70 16.57
C ASP A 183 -35.54 23.31 16.59
N GLU A 184 -35.97 22.41 15.70
CA GLU A 184 -37.32 21.85 15.68
C GLU A 184 -37.63 21.10 16.99
N ASP A 185 -36.76 20.16 17.39
CA ASP A 185 -36.88 19.40 18.63
C ASP A 185 -36.94 20.34 19.86
N MET A 186 -36.10 21.38 19.90
CA MET A 186 -36.11 22.37 20.98
C MET A 186 -37.41 23.19 21.03
N SER A 187 -37.99 23.48 19.87
CA SER A 187 -39.28 24.18 19.78
C SER A 187 -40.44 23.32 20.30
N GLU A 188 -40.41 22.01 20.02
CA GLU A 188 -41.40 21.06 20.54
C GLU A 188 -41.28 20.89 22.05
N VAL A 189 -40.04 20.76 22.57
CA VAL A 189 -39.79 20.69 24.02
C VAL A 189 -40.32 21.95 24.71
N THR A 190 -40.03 23.13 24.17
CA THR A 190 -40.49 24.41 24.74
C THR A 190 -42.02 24.50 24.73
N ARG A 191 -42.66 24.06 23.64
CA ARG A 191 -44.13 24.00 23.52
C ARG A 191 -44.74 23.07 24.58
N ASN A 192 -44.18 21.87 24.74
CA ASN A 192 -44.65 20.88 25.71
C ASN A 192 -44.49 21.38 27.15
N ILE A 193 -43.36 22.02 27.48
CA ILE A 193 -43.15 22.65 28.80
C ILE A 193 -44.21 23.73 29.05
N GLY A 194 -44.52 24.56 28.05
CA GLY A 194 -45.57 25.59 28.16
C GLY A 194 -46.95 25.01 28.47
N LEU A 195 -47.33 23.91 27.81
CA LEU A 195 -48.59 23.20 28.06
C LEU A 195 -48.66 22.58 29.47
N ILE A 196 -47.53 22.05 29.96
CA ILE A 196 -47.45 21.53 31.34
C ILE A 196 -47.58 22.69 32.35
N ALA A 197 -46.90 23.81 32.11
CA ALA A 197 -46.97 24.96 33.01
C ALA A 197 -48.39 25.55 33.09
N SER A 198 -49.11 25.66 31.97
CA SER A 198 -50.49 26.17 31.96
C SER A 198 -51.45 25.24 32.69
N THR A 199 -51.36 23.92 32.47
CA THR A 199 -52.20 22.93 33.15
C THR A 199 -51.95 22.86 34.66
N VAL A 200 -50.71 23.05 35.10
CA VAL A 200 -50.37 23.15 36.54
C VAL A 200 -50.95 24.43 37.15
N SER A 201 -50.85 25.57 36.46
CA SER A 201 -51.40 26.85 36.92
C SER A 201 -52.92 26.80 37.09
N GLU A 202 -53.64 26.24 36.10
CA GLU A 202 -55.10 26.05 36.17
C GLU A 202 -55.53 25.21 37.38
N ARG A 203 -54.78 24.13 37.70
CA ARG A 203 -55.08 23.28 38.86
C ARG A 203 -54.79 23.94 40.20
N LEU A 204 -53.77 24.81 40.27
CA LEU A 204 -53.40 25.52 41.49
C LEU A 204 -54.31 26.73 41.77
N GLY A 205 -54.85 27.39 40.73
CA GLY A 205 -55.79 28.50 40.87
C GLY A 205 -57.23 28.10 41.20
N ALA A 206 -57.56 26.81 41.15
CA ALA A 206 -58.89 26.26 41.45
C ALA A 206 -59.04 25.72 42.89
N GLN A 207 -58.02 25.88 43.74
CA GLN A 207 -58.04 25.57 45.19
C GLN A 207 -58.13 26.86 46.01
#